data_AF-A0A7S1LUU4-F1
#
_entry.id   AF-A0A7S1LUU4-F1
#
_cell.length_a   1.000
_cell.length_b   1.000
_cell.length_c   1.000
_cell.angle_alpha   90.00
_cell.angle_beta   90.00
_cell.angle_gamma   90.00
#
_symmetry.space_group_name_H-M   'P 1'
#
loop_
_entity.id
_entity.type
_entity.pdbx_description
1 polymer ?
#
loop_
_entity_poly.entity_id
_entity_poly.type
_entity_poly.pdbx_seq_one_letter_code
_entity_poly.pdbx_strand_id
1 'polypeptide(L)'
;MVSAEAAVAPLVLEVWRRCAADPLAHLQVLDLVSCATACDARLQRAMEEHLLPAVRSDLRIGTDAHLAASSIELYGVLLKRASVPLGPQLWECVDLLLPVVMRSDESGLMQNATEVLCSLVQRSPEQLSERGCLQPLLQCVERLLGPSLDDDACLHVGQLAMLVLSQFGALLPADLTLGLLRALVARLVRAERPYLRQELVVVVARLLCQDLHGTLTALSGMMVAAADGSSRGGLEALLSTWLEISKEIRAKRARSITVSALCRLHERCLEDGHLQAMRVRDAPMAEQLLGAIVAGLEFENERCQRLREAKLDMGSDDDDEEAEDDEDDDGLGGPGGGGKLLSELLDLDDFEELSDASEEEGELAAPQGDDPFRSLDVRRVAAEYLAAHTQCAAEPSGLATRLRAAVEDVRAHP
;
A
#
# COMPACT_ATOMS: atom_id res chain seq x y z
N MET A 1 -31.56 31.03 -19.76
CA MET A 1 -30.60 29.96 -20.13
C MET A 1 -30.39 29.13 -18.87
N VAL A 2 -30.75 27.85 -18.88
CA VAL A 2 -30.41 26.94 -17.78
C VAL A 2 -28.89 26.87 -17.75
N SER A 3 -28.26 27.14 -16.60
CA SER A 3 -26.79 26.96 -16.47
C SER A 3 -26.48 25.51 -16.83
N ALA A 4 -25.51 25.26 -17.71
CA ALA A 4 -25.14 23.90 -18.10
C ALA A 4 -24.84 23.01 -16.86
N GLU A 5 -24.29 23.61 -15.81
CA GLU A 5 -24.06 23.02 -14.49
C GLU A 5 -25.33 22.41 -13.87
N ALA A 6 -26.48 23.10 -13.99
CA ALA A 6 -27.75 22.67 -13.40
C ALA A 6 -28.43 21.53 -14.19
N ALA A 7 -28.01 21.28 -15.44
CA ALA A 7 -28.55 20.21 -16.27
C ALA A 7 -27.68 18.94 -16.24
N VAL A 8 -26.37 19.09 -16.08
CA VAL A 8 -25.41 17.98 -16.14
C VAL A 8 -25.55 17.05 -14.92
N ALA A 9 -25.60 17.59 -13.70
CA ALA A 9 -25.62 16.74 -12.49
C ALA A 9 -26.86 15.80 -12.41
N PRO A 10 -28.10 16.24 -12.72
CA PRO A 10 -29.25 15.34 -12.83
C PRO A 10 -29.08 14.26 -13.90
N LEU A 11 -28.49 14.60 -15.05
CA LEU A 11 -28.25 13.63 -16.13
C LEU A 11 -27.23 12.57 -15.69
N VAL A 12 -26.15 12.99 -15.05
CA VAL A 12 -25.13 12.07 -14.49
C VAL A 12 -25.75 11.12 -13.47
N LEU A 13 -26.63 11.62 -12.59
CA LEU A 13 -27.37 10.78 -11.65
C LEU A 13 -28.21 9.72 -12.37
N GLU A 14 -28.94 10.10 -13.41
CA GLU A 14 -29.79 9.18 -14.17
C GLU A 14 -28.95 8.11 -14.90
N VAL A 15 -27.82 8.51 -15.49
CA VAL A 15 -26.90 7.57 -16.16
C VAL A 15 -26.31 6.62 -15.13
N TRP A 16 -25.80 7.13 -14.00
CA TRP A 16 -25.27 6.31 -12.92
C TRP A 16 -26.29 5.24 -12.45
N ARG A 17 -27.55 5.65 -12.21
CA ARG A 17 -28.62 4.74 -11.80
C ARG A 17 -28.93 3.64 -12.82
N ARG A 18 -28.84 3.94 -14.12
CA ARG A 18 -29.08 2.98 -15.20
C ARG A 18 -27.90 2.06 -15.47
N CYS A 19 -26.69 2.54 -15.19
CA CYS A 19 -25.44 1.86 -15.49
C CYS A 19 -24.86 1.10 -14.28
N ALA A 20 -25.56 1.05 -13.14
CA ALA A 20 -25.08 0.36 -11.94
C ALA A 20 -24.78 -1.14 -12.14
N ALA A 21 -25.35 -1.77 -13.18
CA ALA A 21 -25.09 -3.17 -13.54
C ALA A 21 -24.01 -3.35 -14.62
N ASP A 22 -23.49 -2.25 -15.21
CA ASP A 22 -22.44 -2.26 -16.23
C ASP A 22 -21.17 -1.61 -15.67
N PRO A 23 -20.15 -2.41 -15.29
CA PRO A 23 -18.91 -1.90 -14.69
C PRO A 23 -18.17 -0.87 -15.58
N LEU A 24 -18.19 -1.04 -16.91
CA LEU A 24 -17.49 -0.12 -17.81
C LEU A 24 -18.19 1.23 -17.85
N ALA A 25 -19.52 1.21 -17.95
CA ALA A 25 -20.29 2.44 -17.92
C ALA A 25 -20.21 3.12 -16.54
N HIS A 26 -20.16 2.35 -15.45
CA HIS A 26 -19.94 2.87 -14.11
C HIS A 26 -18.59 3.64 -14.00
N LEU A 27 -17.50 3.05 -14.48
CA LEU A 27 -16.18 3.70 -14.48
C LEU A 27 -16.19 5.03 -15.24
N GLN A 28 -16.78 5.06 -16.44
CA GLN A 28 -16.88 6.31 -17.23
C GLN A 28 -17.69 7.40 -16.50
N VAL A 29 -18.71 7.02 -15.73
CA VAL A 29 -19.47 7.95 -14.90
C VAL A 29 -18.60 8.49 -13.76
N LEU A 30 -17.83 7.64 -13.09
CA LEU A 30 -16.91 8.07 -12.03
C LEU A 30 -15.84 9.03 -12.56
N ASP A 31 -15.26 8.75 -13.73
CA ASP A 31 -14.28 9.63 -14.39
C ASP A 31 -14.89 10.99 -14.73
N LEU A 32 -16.11 10.99 -15.28
CA LEU A 32 -16.84 12.22 -15.58
C LEU A 32 -17.08 13.05 -14.31
N VAL A 33 -17.49 12.42 -13.20
CA VAL A 33 -17.69 13.09 -11.92
C VAL A 33 -16.35 13.63 -11.36
N SER A 34 -15.28 12.85 -11.45
CA SER A 34 -13.93 13.26 -11.02
C SER A 34 -13.46 14.50 -11.78
N CYS A 35 -13.59 14.49 -13.12
CA CYS A 35 -13.26 15.63 -13.97
C CYS A 35 -14.15 16.84 -13.64
N ALA A 36 -15.47 16.66 -13.60
CA ALA A 36 -16.42 17.72 -13.35
C ALA A 36 -16.19 18.44 -12.00
N THR A 37 -15.88 17.67 -10.95
CA THR A 37 -15.60 18.20 -9.61
C THR A 37 -14.23 18.85 -9.50
N ALA A 38 -13.27 18.48 -10.36
CA ALA A 38 -11.96 19.13 -10.42
C ALA A 38 -11.96 20.42 -11.27
N CYS A 39 -12.87 20.55 -12.24
CA CYS A 39 -12.87 21.67 -13.18
C CYS A 39 -13.37 22.99 -12.60
N ASP A 40 -14.51 22.97 -11.87
CA ASP A 40 -15.18 24.20 -11.41
C ASP A 40 -15.94 24.00 -10.09
N ALA A 41 -15.82 24.96 -9.17
CA ALA A 41 -16.42 24.88 -7.83
C ALA A 41 -17.97 24.94 -7.81
N ARG A 42 -18.62 25.49 -8.85
CA ARG A 42 -20.08 25.43 -9.01
C ARG A 42 -20.51 24.08 -9.51
N LEU A 43 -19.77 23.51 -10.47
CA LEU A 43 -20.03 22.16 -10.97
C LEU A 43 -19.81 21.11 -9.88
N GLN A 44 -18.75 21.25 -9.08
CA GLN A 44 -18.54 20.44 -7.89
C GLN A 44 -19.74 20.50 -6.94
N ARG A 45 -20.21 21.71 -6.59
CA ARG A 45 -21.40 21.87 -5.73
C ARG A 45 -22.66 21.27 -6.35
N ALA A 46 -22.87 21.45 -7.64
CA ALA A 46 -24.00 20.85 -8.34
C ALA A 46 -23.94 19.31 -8.30
N MET A 47 -22.76 18.70 -8.47
CA MET A 47 -22.57 17.26 -8.34
C MET A 47 -22.86 16.80 -6.91
N GLU A 48 -22.30 17.44 -5.90
CA GLU A 48 -22.55 17.11 -4.49
C GLU A 48 -24.05 17.21 -4.14
N GLU A 49 -24.73 18.28 -4.55
CA GLU A 49 -26.16 18.51 -4.29
C GLU A 49 -27.08 17.45 -4.90
N HIS A 50 -26.74 16.91 -6.08
CA HIS A 50 -27.60 15.96 -6.80
C HIS A 50 -27.22 14.50 -6.51
N LEU A 51 -25.94 14.20 -6.31
CA LEU A 51 -25.44 12.83 -6.19
C LEU A 51 -25.43 12.33 -4.73
N LEU A 52 -25.05 13.18 -3.76
CA LEU A 52 -25.00 12.76 -2.34
C LEU A 52 -26.36 12.30 -1.76
N PRO A 53 -27.52 12.87 -2.13
CA PRO A 53 -28.82 12.30 -1.72
C PRO A 53 -29.01 10.84 -2.16
N ALA A 54 -28.59 10.51 -3.38
CA ALA A 54 -28.71 9.17 -3.93
C ALA A 54 -27.73 8.20 -3.25
N VAL A 55 -26.48 8.62 -3.06
CA VAL A 55 -25.48 7.89 -2.26
C VAL A 55 -26.00 7.59 -0.85
N ARG A 56 -26.52 8.59 -0.13
CA ARG A 56 -27.07 8.40 1.22
C ARG A 56 -28.24 7.41 1.24
N SER A 57 -29.07 7.40 0.20
CA SER A 57 -30.17 6.43 0.09
C SER A 57 -29.64 5.01 0.03
N ASP A 58 -28.58 4.80 -0.75
CA ASP A 58 -28.06 3.48 -1.05
C ASP A 58 -27.09 2.98 0.05
N LEU A 59 -26.50 3.87 0.84
CA LEU A 59 -25.72 3.51 2.05
C LEU A 59 -26.60 3.07 3.25
N ARG A 60 -27.93 3.16 3.15
CA ARG A 60 -28.81 2.71 4.23
C ARG A 60 -28.73 1.20 4.44
N ILE A 61 -28.97 0.80 5.68
CA ILE A 61 -29.01 -0.60 6.08
C ILE A 61 -30.12 -1.31 5.31
N GLY A 62 -29.78 -2.45 4.68
CA GLY A 62 -30.72 -3.27 3.93
C GLY A 62 -30.75 -3.01 2.43
N THR A 63 -29.97 -2.04 1.93
CA THR A 63 -29.71 -1.91 0.48
C THR A 63 -28.87 -3.08 -0.01
N ASP A 64 -29.07 -3.49 -1.27
CA ASP A 64 -28.26 -4.51 -1.93
C ASP A 64 -26.78 -4.12 -1.96
N ALA A 65 -25.90 -5.10 -1.72
CA ALA A 65 -24.45 -4.87 -1.60
C ALA A 65 -23.85 -4.20 -2.84
N HIS A 66 -24.29 -4.58 -4.05
CA HIS A 66 -23.79 -3.98 -5.30
C HIS A 66 -24.14 -2.48 -5.44
N LEU A 67 -25.33 -2.06 -5.00
CA LEU A 67 -25.73 -0.65 -5.01
C LEU A 67 -24.96 0.15 -3.94
N ALA A 68 -24.77 -0.46 -2.77
CA ALA A 68 -23.96 0.14 -1.71
C ALA A 68 -22.50 0.30 -2.17
N ALA A 69 -21.90 -0.73 -2.78
CA ALA A 69 -20.54 -0.68 -3.33
C ALA A 69 -20.39 0.44 -4.35
N SER A 70 -21.28 0.51 -5.35
CA SER A 70 -21.27 1.57 -6.38
C SER A 70 -21.44 2.97 -5.78
N SER A 71 -22.23 3.10 -4.72
CA SER A 71 -22.43 4.36 -4.00
C SER A 71 -21.22 4.78 -3.19
N ILE A 72 -20.49 3.82 -2.61
CA ILE A 72 -19.24 4.07 -1.89
C ILE A 72 -18.16 4.54 -2.86
N GLU A 73 -18.06 3.95 -4.06
CA GLU A 73 -17.13 4.39 -5.11
C GLU A 73 -17.43 5.82 -5.55
N LEU A 74 -18.71 6.11 -5.86
CA LEU A 74 -19.13 7.46 -6.23
C LEU A 74 -18.86 8.47 -5.09
N TYR A 75 -19.12 8.08 -3.85
CA TYR A 75 -18.79 8.89 -2.68
C TYR A 75 -17.29 9.13 -2.56
N GLY A 76 -16.46 8.10 -2.79
CA GLY A 76 -15.01 8.22 -2.77
C GLY A 76 -14.49 9.23 -3.77
N VAL A 77 -15.01 9.24 -5.00
CA VAL A 77 -14.67 10.24 -6.03
C VAL A 77 -15.02 11.65 -5.56
N LEU A 78 -16.24 11.85 -5.06
CA LEU A 78 -16.69 13.15 -4.53
C LEU A 78 -15.82 13.60 -3.35
N LEU A 79 -15.54 12.70 -2.40
CA LEU A 79 -14.74 12.98 -1.21
C LEU A 79 -13.30 13.38 -1.58
N LYS A 80 -12.66 12.70 -2.54
CA LYS A 80 -11.31 13.01 -3.02
C LYS A 80 -11.20 14.39 -3.70
N ARG A 81 -12.32 14.99 -4.12
CA ARG A 81 -12.37 16.33 -4.74
C ARG A 81 -13.05 17.40 -3.85
N ALA A 82 -13.68 16.99 -2.76
CA ALA A 82 -14.39 17.86 -1.83
C ALA A 82 -13.53 18.99 -1.25
N SER A 83 -14.08 20.20 -1.11
CA SER A 83 -13.39 21.27 -0.37
C SER A 83 -13.21 20.90 1.10
N VAL A 84 -12.03 21.18 1.67
CA VAL A 84 -11.77 21.05 3.11
C VAL A 84 -11.87 22.45 3.76
N PRO A 85 -12.63 22.64 4.86
CA PRO A 85 -13.33 21.61 5.64
C PRO A 85 -14.54 21.00 4.90
N LEU A 86 -14.72 19.69 5.08
CA LEU A 86 -15.81 18.91 4.48
C LEU A 86 -17.17 19.41 4.96
N GLY A 87 -18.10 19.59 4.02
CA GLY A 87 -19.46 20.06 4.26
C GLY A 87 -20.37 19.00 4.94
N PRO A 88 -21.53 19.42 5.47
CA PRO A 88 -22.42 18.53 6.23
C PRO A 88 -22.94 17.33 5.42
N GLN A 89 -23.24 17.52 4.12
CA GLN A 89 -23.75 16.43 3.28
C GLN A 89 -22.74 15.29 3.10
N LEU A 90 -21.44 15.61 3.06
CA LEU A 90 -20.38 14.60 2.98
C LEU A 90 -20.24 13.84 4.31
N TRP A 91 -20.41 14.52 5.44
CA TRP A 91 -20.38 13.90 6.77
C TRP A 91 -21.56 12.98 7.03
N GLU A 92 -22.75 13.32 6.54
CA GLU A 92 -23.91 12.43 6.63
C GLU A 92 -23.67 11.10 5.90
N CYS A 93 -22.87 11.08 4.83
CA CYS A 93 -22.43 9.82 4.20
C CYS A 93 -21.47 9.04 5.10
N VAL A 94 -20.55 9.71 5.81
CA VAL A 94 -19.64 9.04 6.78
C VAL A 94 -20.43 8.36 7.89
N ASP A 95 -21.45 9.05 8.42
CA ASP A 95 -22.31 8.53 9.48
C ASP A 95 -23.05 7.24 9.06
N LEU A 96 -23.32 7.08 7.76
CA LEU A 96 -23.91 5.86 7.20
C LEU A 96 -22.87 4.80 6.83
N LEU A 97 -21.70 5.22 6.34
CA LEU A 97 -20.60 4.35 5.92
C LEU A 97 -20.01 3.54 7.09
N LEU A 98 -19.77 4.17 8.24
CA LEU A 98 -19.19 3.51 9.41
C LEU A 98 -20.04 2.27 9.83
N PRO A 99 -21.37 2.39 9.99
CA PRO A 99 -22.23 1.24 10.20
C PRO A 99 -22.21 0.19 9.08
N VAL A 100 -22.05 0.58 7.81
CA VAL A 100 -21.96 -0.36 6.67
C VAL A 100 -20.71 -1.24 6.81
N VAL A 101 -19.55 -0.65 7.10
CA VAL A 101 -18.29 -1.38 7.36
C VAL A 101 -18.47 -2.37 8.50
N MET A 102 -19.19 -1.97 9.55
CA MET A 102 -19.42 -2.81 10.73
C MET A 102 -20.34 -4.02 10.49
N ARG A 103 -21.02 -4.12 9.35
CA ARG A 103 -22.01 -5.18 9.08
C ARG A 103 -21.78 -5.97 7.80
N SER A 104 -21.13 -5.38 6.80
CA SER A 104 -20.85 -6.07 5.54
C SER A 104 -19.73 -7.09 5.70
N ASP A 105 -19.82 -8.16 4.91
CA ASP A 105 -18.81 -9.18 4.65
C ASP A 105 -18.50 -9.30 3.14
N GLU A 106 -19.14 -8.48 2.30
CA GLU A 106 -18.89 -8.46 0.86
C GLU A 106 -17.58 -7.74 0.54
N SER A 107 -16.65 -8.45 -0.09
CA SER A 107 -15.26 -8.03 -0.22
C SER A 107 -15.10 -6.75 -1.03
N GLY A 108 -15.78 -6.59 -2.17
CA GLY A 108 -15.67 -5.39 -3.01
C GLY A 108 -16.14 -4.13 -2.29
N LEU A 109 -17.29 -4.21 -1.62
CA LEU A 109 -17.84 -3.16 -0.78
C LEU A 109 -16.88 -2.79 0.35
N MET A 110 -16.29 -3.79 1.04
CA MET A 110 -15.36 -3.56 2.14
C MET A 110 -14.05 -2.91 1.67
N GLN A 111 -13.53 -3.29 0.50
CA GLN A 111 -12.37 -2.64 -0.13
C GLN A 111 -12.68 -1.16 -0.40
N ASN A 112 -13.76 -0.89 -1.13
CA ASN A 112 -14.20 0.47 -1.47
C ASN A 112 -14.44 1.32 -0.21
N ALA A 113 -15.07 0.73 0.82
CA ALA A 113 -15.33 1.44 2.06
C ALA A 113 -14.03 1.77 2.81
N THR A 114 -13.06 0.85 2.82
CA THR A 114 -11.77 1.05 3.48
C THR A 114 -10.96 2.14 2.77
N GLU A 115 -10.95 2.17 1.44
CA GLU A 115 -10.31 3.26 0.67
C GLU A 115 -10.93 4.64 0.96
N VAL A 116 -12.25 4.69 1.09
CA VAL A 116 -12.97 5.92 1.45
C VAL A 116 -12.57 6.36 2.87
N LEU A 117 -12.47 5.43 3.82
CA LEU A 117 -11.98 5.74 5.17
C LEU A 117 -10.53 6.24 5.15
N CYS A 118 -9.65 5.65 4.33
CA CYS A 118 -8.28 6.16 4.12
C CYS A 118 -8.31 7.61 3.62
N SER A 119 -9.12 7.89 2.59
CA SER A 119 -9.28 9.22 2.02
C SER A 119 -9.82 10.22 3.04
N LEU A 120 -10.76 9.80 3.90
CA LEU A 120 -11.31 10.63 4.97
C LEU A 120 -10.25 11.02 6.00
N VAL A 121 -9.43 10.06 6.45
CA VAL A 121 -8.34 10.29 7.41
C VAL A 121 -7.28 11.23 6.84
N GLN A 122 -6.92 11.06 5.57
CA GLN A 122 -5.93 11.91 4.91
C GLN A 122 -6.40 13.35 4.75
N ARG A 123 -7.67 13.55 4.39
CA ARG A 123 -8.19 14.87 4.00
C ARG A 123 -8.73 15.68 5.17
N SER A 124 -9.20 15.02 6.22
CA SER A 124 -9.95 15.68 7.28
C SER A 124 -9.64 15.14 8.68
N PRO A 125 -8.35 15.00 9.06
CA PRO A 125 -7.97 14.44 10.36
C PRO A 125 -8.48 15.29 11.53
N GLU A 126 -8.43 16.62 11.41
CA GLU A 126 -8.92 17.53 12.46
C GLU A 126 -10.43 17.37 12.69
N GLN A 127 -11.23 17.41 11.61
CA GLN A 127 -12.69 17.27 11.74
C GLN A 127 -13.11 15.88 12.23
N LEU A 128 -12.36 14.82 11.88
CA LEU A 128 -12.58 13.48 12.44
C LEU A 128 -12.45 13.47 13.97
N SER A 129 -11.44 14.16 14.49
CA SER A 129 -11.23 14.30 15.93
C SER A 129 -12.34 15.13 16.59
N GLU A 130 -12.65 16.31 16.02
CA GLU A 130 -13.68 17.22 16.55
C GLU A 130 -15.08 16.59 16.58
N ARG A 131 -15.39 15.72 15.62
CA ARG A 131 -16.68 15.03 15.52
C ARG A 131 -16.76 13.75 16.36
N GLY A 132 -15.68 13.35 17.03
CA GLY A 132 -15.65 12.12 17.83
C GLY A 132 -15.68 10.84 16.98
N CYS A 133 -15.27 10.91 15.71
CA CYS A 133 -15.29 9.77 14.79
C CYS A 133 -14.10 8.81 14.97
N LEU A 134 -13.12 9.16 15.82
CA LEU A 134 -11.93 8.34 16.04
C LEU A 134 -12.27 6.95 16.61
N GLN A 135 -13.16 6.87 17.61
CA GLN A 135 -13.56 5.59 18.19
C GLN A 135 -14.30 4.68 17.17
N PRO A 136 -15.32 5.16 16.43
CA PRO A 136 -15.91 4.38 15.33
C PRO A 136 -14.91 3.93 14.27
N LEU A 137 -13.95 4.78 13.92
CA LEU A 137 -12.91 4.46 12.95
C LEU A 137 -12.00 3.31 13.45
N LEU A 138 -11.61 3.35 14.72
CA LEU A 138 -10.82 2.29 15.35
C LEU A 138 -11.60 0.97 15.42
N GLN A 139 -12.91 1.01 15.66
CA GLN A 139 -13.77 -0.18 15.61
C GLN A 139 -13.82 -0.79 14.20
N CYS A 140 -13.81 0.04 13.15
CA CYS A 140 -13.71 -0.43 11.78
C CYS A 140 -12.36 -1.13 11.53
N VAL A 141 -11.25 -0.53 11.99
CA VAL A 141 -9.92 -1.15 11.87
C VAL A 141 -9.85 -2.48 12.64
N GLU A 142 -10.39 -2.52 13.86
CA GLU A 142 -10.46 -3.76 14.66
C GLU A 142 -11.25 -4.86 13.93
N ARG A 143 -12.40 -4.52 13.32
CA ARG A 143 -13.19 -5.47 12.53
C ARG A 143 -12.41 -5.97 11.32
N LEU A 144 -11.75 -5.09 10.57
CA LEU A 144 -10.95 -5.43 9.39
C LEU A 144 -9.75 -6.33 9.73
N LEU A 145 -9.17 -6.19 10.93
CA LEU A 145 -8.10 -7.08 11.42
C LEU A 145 -8.64 -8.35 12.10
N GLY A 146 -9.93 -8.36 12.42
CA GLY A 146 -10.63 -9.45 13.09
C GLY A 146 -10.76 -10.72 12.24
N PRO A 147 -11.06 -11.88 12.87
CA PRO A 147 -11.15 -13.18 12.21
C PRO A 147 -12.38 -13.39 11.33
N SER A 148 -13.33 -12.46 11.35
CA SER A 148 -14.62 -12.62 10.67
C SER A 148 -14.58 -12.36 9.17
N LEU A 149 -13.53 -11.73 8.66
CA LEU A 149 -13.42 -11.33 7.26
C LEU A 149 -12.34 -12.13 6.53
N ASP A 150 -12.63 -12.44 5.28
CA ASP A 150 -11.66 -13.00 4.35
C ASP A 150 -10.55 -11.98 4.05
N ASP A 151 -9.45 -12.45 3.48
CA ASP A 151 -8.33 -11.56 3.19
C ASP A 151 -8.68 -10.52 2.13
N ASP A 152 -9.51 -10.91 1.15
CA ASP A 152 -9.91 -10.05 0.04
C ASP A 152 -10.70 -8.82 0.52
N ALA A 153 -11.59 -8.95 1.51
CA ALA A 153 -12.27 -7.78 2.10
C ALA A 153 -11.32 -6.80 2.82
N CYS A 154 -10.09 -7.23 3.13
CA CYS A 154 -9.14 -6.49 3.96
C CYS A 154 -7.99 -5.89 3.17
N LEU A 155 -8.09 -5.79 1.84
CA LEU A 155 -7.04 -5.30 0.94
C LEU A 155 -6.33 -4.03 1.44
N HIS A 156 -7.07 -3.04 1.90
CA HIS A 156 -6.55 -1.73 2.29
C HIS A 156 -6.40 -1.53 3.81
N VAL A 157 -6.53 -2.58 4.63
CA VAL A 157 -6.49 -2.44 6.10
C VAL A 157 -5.14 -1.95 6.61
N GLY A 158 -4.04 -2.37 5.97
CA GLY A 158 -2.68 -1.95 6.32
C GLY A 158 -2.53 -0.43 6.16
N GLN A 159 -2.93 0.10 5.01
CA GLN A 159 -2.94 1.53 4.73
C GLN A 159 -3.80 2.30 5.73
N LEU A 160 -5.03 1.84 6.02
CA LEU A 160 -5.90 2.52 6.97
C LEU A 160 -5.29 2.55 8.38
N ALA A 161 -4.77 1.41 8.86
CA ALA A 161 -4.13 1.33 10.17
C ALA A 161 -2.92 2.27 10.26
N MET A 162 -2.09 2.33 9.23
CA MET A 162 -0.96 3.26 9.15
C MET A 162 -1.39 4.72 9.17
N LEU A 163 -2.45 5.07 8.44
CA LEU A 163 -2.98 6.43 8.43
C LEU A 163 -3.49 6.82 9.80
N VAL A 164 -4.27 5.96 10.46
CA VAL A 164 -4.75 6.19 11.82
C VAL A 164 -3.60 6.36 12.81
N LEU A 165 -2.58 5.50 12.75
CA LEU A 165 -1.40 5.60 13.62
C LEU A 165 -0.60 6.88 13.37
N SER A 166 -0.40 7.26 12.11
CA SER A 166 0.36 8.47 11.76
C SER A 166 -0.36 9.77 12.12
N GLN A 167 -1.69 9.83 11.97
CA GLN A 167 -2.48 11.03 12.24
C GLN A 167 -2.89 11.16 13.70
N PHE A 168 -3.25 10.04 14.33
CA PHE A 168 -3.87 10.04 15.66
C PHE A 168 -3.05 9.32 16.71
N GLY A 169 -1.92 8.70 16.37
CA GLY A 169 -1.14 7.88 17.31
C GLY A 169 -0.77 8.59 18.61
N ALA A 170 -0.46 9.88 18.56
CA ALA A 170 -0.18 10.69 19.75
C ALA A 170 -1.41 10.96 20.64
N LEU A 171 -2.63 10.83 20.09
CA LEU A 171 -3.91 10.98 20.79
C LEU A 171 -4.44 9.64 21.30
N LEU A 172 -3.91 8.51 20.81
CA LEU A 172 -4.38 7.18 21.22
C LEU A 172 -3.84 6.80 22.61
N PRO A 173 -4.69 6.26 23.50
CA PRO A 173 -4.22 5.64 24.73
C PRO A 173 -3.25 4.48 24.44
N ALA A 174 -2.24 4.31 25.29
CA ALA A 174 -1.21 3.28 25.11
C ALA A 174 -1.81 1.86 24.96
N ASP A 175 -2.85 1.53 25.75
CA ASP A 175 -3.52 0.23 25.69
C ASP A 175 -4.17 -0.05 24.33
N LEU A 176 -4.68 1.00 23.68
CA LEU A 176 -5.31 0.90 22.37
C LEU A 176 -4.26 0.72 21.27
N THR A 177 -3.14 1.43 21.35
CA THR A 177 -2.00 1.24 20.44
C THR A 177 -1.45 -0.19 20.55
N LEU A 178 -1.35 -0.72 21.78
CA LEU A 178 -0.98 -2.11 22.03
C LEU A 178 -2.01 -3.10 21.46
N GLY A 179 -3.31 -2.80 21.64
CA GLY A 179 -4.41 -3.58 21.08
C GLY A 179 -4.36 -3.65 19.55
N LEU A 180 -4.10 -2.52 18.89
CA LEU A 180 -3.96 -2.45 17.43
C LEU A 180 -2.75 -3.23 16.95
N LEU A 181 -1.59 -3.10 17.60
CA LEU A 181 -0.40 -3.89 17.27
C LEU A 181 -0.68 -5.39 17.40
N ARG A 182 -1.38 -5.82 18.46
CA ARG A 182 -1.80 -7.22 18.63
C ARG A 182 -2.72 -7.67 17.50
N ALA A 183 -3.68 -6.85 17.10
CA ALA A 183 -4.61 -7.16 16.01
C ALA A 183 -3.88 -7.28 14.66
N LEU A 184 -2.91 -6.40 14.38
CA LEU A 184 -2.07 -6.44 13.18
C LEU A 184 -1.28 -7.74 13.10
N VAL A 185 -0.57 -8.13 14.18
CA VAL A 185 0.21 -9.37 14.20
C VAL A 185 -0.69 -10.60 14.13
N ALA A 186 -1.84 -10.59 14.82
CA ALA A 186 -2.81 -11.69 14.74
C ALA A 186 -3.39 -11.85 13.33
N ARG A 187 -3.69 -10.75 12.63
CA ARG A 187 -4.13 -10.80 11.24
C ARG A 187 -3.03 -11.28 10.32
N LEU A 188 -1.79 -10.80 10.50
CA LEU A 188 -0.62 -11.19 9.71
C LEU A 188 -0.39 -12.71 9.74
N VAL A 189 -0.48 -13.31 10.92
CA VAL A 189 -0.25 -14.76 11.11
C VAL A 189 -1.36 -15.60 10.46
N ARG A 190 -2.59 -15.07 10.41
CA ARG A 190 -3.75 -15.76 9.82
C ARG A 190 -3.85 -15.57 8.31
N ALA A 191 -3.39 -14.44 7.78
CA ALA A 191 -3.52 -14.11 6.37
C ALA A 191 -2.93 -15.23 5.49
N GLU A 192 -3.66 -15.60 4.45
CA GLU A 192 -3.28 -16.56 3.41
C GLU A 192 -2.82 -15.83 2.15
N ARG A 193 -3.34 -14.63 1.88
CA ARG A 193 -2.97 -13.82 0.72
C ARG A 193 -1.60 -13.15 0.92
N PRO A 194 -0.64 -13.33 -0.02
CA PRO A 194 0.67 -12.72 0.09
C PRO A 194 0.65 -11.19 0.24
N TYR A 195 -0.18 -10.49 -0.53
CA TYR A 195 -0.27 -9.03 -0.47
C TYR A 195 -0.63 -8.54 0.94
N LEU A 196 -1.57 -9.21 1.62
CA LEU A 196 -2.03 -8.78 2.94
C LEU A 196 -0.93 -8.99 3.98
N ARG A 197 -0.18 -10.10 3.87
CA ARG A 197 0.99 -10.32 4.72
C ARG A 197 2.05 -9.24 4.53
N GLN A 198 2.35 -8.89 3.28
CA GLN A 198 3.35 -7.86 2.96
C GLN A 198 2.93 -6.49 3.51
N GLU A 199 1.70 -6.06 3.25
CA GLU A 199 1.14 -4.80 3.78
C GLU A 199 1.24 -4.72 5.30
N LEU A 200 0.79 -5.75 6.01
CA LEU A 200 0.81 -5.79 7.47
C LEU A 200 2.25 -5.82 8.05
N VAL A 201 3.18 -6.49 7.37
CA VAL A 201 4.61 -6.44 7.72
C VAL A 201 5.14 -5.02 7.58
N VAL A 202 4.81 -4.30 6.50
CA VAL A 202 5.24 -2.92 6.30
C VAL A 202 4.71 -2.01 7.41
N VAL A 203 3.45 -2.20 7.84
CA VAL A 203 2.86 -1.46 8.97
C VAL A 203 3.70 -1.64 10.24
N VAL A 204 3.99 -2.89 10.60
CA VAL A 204 4.74 -3.20 11.83
C VAL A 204 6.20 -2.77 11.72
N ALA A 205 6.83 -2.91 10.55
CA ALA A 205 8.18 -2.42 10.29
C ALA A 205 8.28 -0.90 10.46
N ARG A 206 7.26 -0.15 10.00
CA ARG A 206 7.20 1.29 10.19
C ARG A 206 7.07 1.68 11.66
N LEU A 207 6.29 0.92 12.44
CA LEU A 207 6.21 1.11 13.90
C LEU A 207 7.56 0.86 14.59
N LEU A 208 8.29 -0.19 14.21
CA LEU A 208 9.65 -0.45 14.71
C LEU A 208 10.63 0.67 14.36
N CYS A 209 10.47 1.29 13.18
CA CYS A 209 11.23 2.46 12.79
C CYS A 209 10.86 3.75 13.56
N GLN A 210 9.66 3.84 14.11
CA GLN A 210 9.21 5.01 14.89
C GLN A 210 9.55 4.87 16.37
N ASP A 211 9.24 3.72 16.96
CA ASP A 211 9.50 3.38 18.36
C ASP A 211 9.92 1.92 18.49
N LEU A 212 11.22 1.69 18.30
CA LEU A 212 11.80 0.35 18.39
C LEU A 212 11.58 -0.29 19.77
N HIS A 213 11.83 0.45 20.84
CA HIS A 213 11.81 -0.08 22.19
C HIS A 213 10.39 -0.38 22.67
N GLY A 214 9.46 0.55 22.47
CA GLY A 214 8.06 0.35 22.85
C GLY A 214 7.40 -0.74 22.02
N THR A 215 7.63 -0.76 20.71
CA THR A 215 7.11 -1.81 19.82
C THR A 215 7.66 -3.18 20.19
N LEU A 216 8.96 -3.31 20.46
CA LEU A 216 9.55 -4.59 20.90
C LEU A 216 8.99 -5.06 22.24
N THR A 217 8.90 -4.15 23.21
CA THR A 217 8.33 -4.45 24.54
C THR A 217 6.90 -4.96 24.42
N ALA A 218 6.10 -4.32 23.56
CA ALA A 218 4.74 -4.73 23.24
C ALA A 218 4.68 -6.11 22.55
N LEU A 219 5.52 -6.35 21.54
CA LEU A 219 5.62 -7.62 20.83
C LEU A 219 6.04 -8.78 21.74
N SER A 220 7.01 -8.56 22.62
CA SER A 220 7.49 -9.55 23.60
C SER A 220 6.48 -9.81 24.72
N GLY A 221 5.64 -8.82 25.06
CA GLY A 221 4.65 -8.92 26.13
C GLY A 221 3.31 -9.55 25.72
N MET A 222 3.14 -9.94 24.44
CA MET A 222 1.88 -10.50 23.95
C MET A 222 2.01 -11.91 23.39
N MET A 223 0.87 -12.62 23.42
CA MET A 223 0.68 -13.93 22.82
C MET A 223 -0.29 -13.81 21.66
N VAL A 224 0.00 -14.49 20.56
CA VAL A 224 -0.82 -14.50 19.35
C VAL A 224 -1.23 -15.94 19.07
N ALA A 225 -2.51 -16.14 18.81
CA ALA A 225 -3.03 -17.44 18.39
C ALA A 225 -2.76 -17.65 16.90
N ALA A 226 -2.15 -18.79 16.57
CA ALA A 226 -1.96 -19.22 15.19
C ALA A 226 -3.18 -20.02 14.69
N ALA A 227 -3.29 -20.19 13.37
CA ALA A 227 -4.40 -20.89 12.74
C ALA A 227 -4.50 -22.37 13.14
N ASP A 228 -3.39 -22.98 13.55
CA ASP A 228 -3.30 -24.35 14.05
C ASP A 228 -3.75 -24.50 15.52
N GLY A 229 -4.22 -23.42 16.15
CA GLY A 229 -4.62 -23.38 17.56
C GLY A 229 -3.44 -23.29 18.54
N SER A 230 -2.19 -23.26 18.05
CA SER A 230 -1.02 -22.96 18.88
C SER A 230 -0.98 -21.48 19.26
N SER A 231 -0.28 -21.15 20.34
CA SER A 231 -0.01 -19.77 20.71
C SER A 231 1.49 -19.51 20.67
N ARG A 232 1.89 -18.44 20.00
CA ARG A 232 3.29 -18.02 19.86
C ARG A 232 3.47 -16.63 20.45
N GLY A 233 4.69 -16.31 20.89
CA GLY A 233 5.02 -14.95 21.29
C GLY A 233 4.85 -13.98 20.12
N GLY A 234 4.38 -12.75 20.37
CA GLY A 234 4.09 -11.79 19.31
C GLY A 234 5.29 -11.51 18.41
N LEU A 235 6.48 -11.35 19.00
CA LEU A 235 7.72 -11.14 18.25
C LEU A 235 8.10 -12.34 17.39
N GLU A 236 8.03 -13.56 17.95
CA GLU A 236 8.32 -14.80 17.23
C GLU A 236 7.35 -15.00 16.05
N ALA A 237 6.06 -14.73 16.28
CA ALA A 237 5.02 -14.85 15.27
C ALA A 237 5.23 -13.87 14.11
N LEU A 238 5.48 -12.59 14.42
CA LEU A 238 5.82 -11.56 13.43
C LEU A 238 7.03 -11.98 12.60
N LEU A 239 8.14 -12.35 13.25
CA LEU A 239 9.39 -12.63 12.55
C LEU A 239 9.32 -13.91 11.73
N SER A 240 8.58 -14.92 12.20
CA SER A 240 8.38 -16.15 11.42
C SER A 240 7.74 -15.85 10.07
N THR A 241 6.67 -15.05 10.05
CA THR A 241 5.98 -14.66 8.82
C THR A 241 6.80 -13.64 8.00
N TRP A 242 7.39 -12.63 8.64
CA TRP A 242 8.17 -11.62 7.93
C TRP A 242 9.39 -12.24 7.21
N LEU A 243 10.18 -13.06 7.90
CA LEU A 243 11.35 -13.70 7.30
C LEU A 243 10.99 -14.73 6.23
N GLU A 244 9.76 -15.25 6.23
CA GLU A 244 9.26 -16.11 5.16
C GLU A 244 9.01 -15.31 3.88
N ILE A 245 8.35 -14.16 4.00
CA ILE A 245 7.93 -13.34 2.86
C ILE A 245 8.93 -12.23 2.48
N SER A 246 10.03 -12.05 3.21
CA SER A 246 10.92 -10.89 3.05
C SER A 246 11.47 -10.73 1.62
N LYS A 247 11.70 -11.85 0.93
CA LYS A 247 12.15 -11.90 -0.47
C LYS A 247 11.07 -11.55 -1.49
N GLU A 248 9.81 -11.53 -1.09
CA GLU A 248 8.64 -11.27 -1.95
C GLU A 248 8.25 -9.79 -1.96
N ILE A 249 8.84 -8.97 -1.09
CA ILE A 249 8.52 -7.54 -0.97
C ILE A 249 9.20 -6.75 -2.10
N ARG A 250 8.42 -6.40 -3.12
CA ARG A 250 8.90 -5.75 -4.37
C ARG A 250 8.64 -4.24 -4.49
N ALA A 251 7.80 -3.64 -3.66
CA ALA A 251 7.63 -2.18 -3.69
C ALA A 251 8.86 -1.49 -3.08
N LYS A 252 9.42 -0.49 -3.77
CA LYS A 252 10.65 0.23 -3.35
C LYS A 252 10.52 0.84 -1.96
N ARG A 253 9.39 1.52 -1.71
CA ARG A 253 9.09 2.11 -0.40
C ARG A 253 8.96 1.06 0.70
N ALA A 254 8.27 -0.04 0.41
CA ALA A 254 8.12 -1.16 1.35
C ALA A 254 9.48 -1.78 1.73
N ARG A 255 10.38 -1.98 0.75
CA ARG A 255 11.76 -2.43 1.03
C ARG A 255 12.54 -1.43 1.87
N SER A 256 12.44 -0.15 1.55
CA SER A 256 13.14 0.91 2.30
C SER A 256 12.74 0.91 3.78
N ILE A 257 11.45 0.73 4.07
CA ILE A 257 10.93 0.62 5.44
C ILE A 257 11.39 -0.69 6.09
N THR A 258 11.17 -1.82 5.42
CA THR A 258 11.38 -3.15 6.01
C THR A 258 12.85 -3.46 6.24
N VAL A 259 13.73 -3.19 5.28
CA VAL A 259 15.19 -3.37 5.44
C VAL A 259 15.74 -2.45 6.53
N SER A 260 15.31 -1.18 6.59
CA SER A 260 15.72 -0.26 7.66
C SER A 260 15.30 -0.77 9.05
N ALA A 261 14.07 -1.28 9.17
CA ALA A 261 13.57 -1.86 10.41
C ALA A 261 14.35 -3.12 10.80
N LEU A 262 14.70 -3.98 9.83
CA LEU A 262 15.53 -5.17 10.06
C LEU A 262 16.94 -4.79 10.55
N CYS A 263 17.58 -3.76 9.96
CA CYS A 263 18.88 -3.27 10.42
C CYS A 263 18.83 -2.82 11.89
N ARG A 264 17.83 -2.01 12.25
CA ARG A 264 17.63 -1.55 13.63
C ARG A 264 17.34 -2.70 14.60
N LEU A 265 16.53 -3.66 14.17
CA LEU A 265 16.20 -4.83 14.97
C LEU A 265 17.41 -5.74 15.18
N HIS A 266 18.23 -5.94 14.14
CA HIS A 266 19.46 -6.71 14.24
C HIS A 266 20.46 -6.04 15.19
N GLU A 267 20.66 -4.72 15.06
CA GLU A 267 21.51 -3.95 15.97
C GLU A 267 21.06 -4.11 17.42
N ARG A 268 19.76 -3.96 17.68
CA ARG A 268 19.20 -4.18 19.03
C ARG A 268 19.35 -5.62 19.52
N CYS A 269 19.27 -6.60 18.62
CA CYS A 269 19.47 -8.01 18.94
C CYS A 269 20.92 -8.30 19.37
N LEU A 270 21.90 -7.58 18.83
CA LEU A 270 23.31 -7.70 19.23
C LEU A 270 23.59 -7.10 20.61
N GLU A 271 22.83 -6.08 21.02
CA GLU A 271 22.96 -5.43 22.33
C GLU A 271 22.24 -6.18 23.46
N ASP A 272 21.15 -6.87 23.14
CA ASP A 272 20.25 -7.48 24.10
C ASP A 272 20.40 -9.01 24.13
N GLY A 273 21.05 -9.51 25.19
CA GLY A 273 21.31 -10.94 25.34
C GLY A 273 20.07 -11.85 25.35
N HIS A 274 18.88 -11.30 25.69
CA HIS A 274 17.64 -12.07 25.60
C HIS A 274 17.20 -12.26 24.14
N LEU A 275 17.25 -11.19 23.34
CA LEU A 275 16.96 -11.24 21.91
C LEU A 275 17.98 -12.11 21.17
N GLN A 276 19.26 -12.01 21.54
CA GLN A 276 20.33 -12.81 20.94
C GLN A 276 20.13 -14.32 21.16
N ALA A 277 19.60 -14.72 22.31
CA ALA A 277 19.30 -16.10 22.63
C ALA A 277 18.02 -16.62 21.96
N MET A 278 17.18 -15.73 21.42
CA MET A 278 15.93 -16.11 20.77
C MET A 278 16.19 -16.84 19.45
N ARG A 279 15.33 -17.83 19.18
CA ARG A 279 15.33 -18.56 17.91
C ARG A 279 14.03 -18.29 17.17
N VAL A 280 14.12 -18.17 15.85
CA VAL A 280 12.97 -18.02 14.95
C VAL A 280 13.15 -19.05 13.85
N ARG A 281 12.11 -19.86 13.57
CA ARG A 281 12.16 -20.95 12.58
C ARG A 281 13.37 -21.89 12.78
N ASP A 282 13.60 -22.28 14.04
CA ASP A 282 14.70 -23.15 14.47
C ASP A 282 16.13 -22.64 14.24
N ALA A 283 16.32 -21.37 13.88
CA ALA A 283 17.62 -20.74 13.72
C ALA A 283 17.80 -19.54 14.67
N PRO A 284 19.04 -19.13 15.01
CA PRO A 284 19.28 -17.93 15.80
C PRO A 284 18.67 -16.70 15.13
N MET A 285 17.93 -15.89 15.90
CA MET A 285 17.27 -14.69 15.39
C MET A 285 18.25 -13.74 14.68
N ALA A 286 19.42 -13.49 15.29
CA ALA A 286 20.43 -12.59 14.73
C ALA A 286 20.89 -13.04 13.32
N GLU A 287 21.17 -14.33 13.14
CA GLU A 287 21.59 -14.86 11.83
C GLU A 287 20.47 -14.75 10.78
N GLN A 288 19.23 -15.01 11.18
CA GLN A 288 18.06 -14.88 10.30
C GLN A 288 17.81 -13.43 9.85
N LEU A 289 17.90 -12.47 10.79
CA LEU A 289 17.77 -11.05 10.48
C LEU A 289 18.89 -10.60 9.54
N LEU A 290 20.14 -10.97 9.83
CA LEU A 290 21.27 -10.66 8.96
C LEU A 290 21.08 -11.25 7.56
N GLY A 291 20.61 -12.50 7.47
CA GLY A 291 20.26 -13.15 6.20
C GLY A 291 19.20 -12.40 5.40
N ALA A 292 18.16 -11.88 6.06
CA ALA A 292 17.12 -11.09 5.41
C ALA A 292 17.63 -9.73 4.93
N ILE A 293 18.52 -9.06 5.68
CA ILE A 293 19.16 -7.81 5.27
C ILE A 293 20.06 -8.04 4.04
N VAL A 294 20.85 -9.13 4.04
CA VAL A 294 21.68 -9.52 2.88
C VAL A 294 20.82 -9.78 1.65
N ALA A 295 19.72 -10.53 1.79
CA ALA A 295 18.78 -10.77 0.68
C ALA A 295 18.15 -9.46 0.16
N GLY A 296 17.84 -8.52 1.04
CA GLY A 296 17.34 -7.20 0.65
C GLY A 296 18.38 -6.39 -0.15
N LEU A 297 19.66 -6.48 0.21
CA LEU A 297 20.73 -5.82 -0.55
C LEU A 297 20.98 -6.50 -1.90
N GLU A 298 21.00 -7.84 -1.95
CA GLU A 298 21.14 -8.60 -3.19
C GLU A 298 20.04 -8.21 -4.20
N PHE A 299 18.79 -8.09 -3.74
CA PHE A 299 17.68 -7.64 -4.58
C PHE A 299 17.92 -6.23 -5.16
N GLU A 300 18.39 -5.27 -4.34
CA GLU A 300 18.68 -3.92 -4.84
C GLU A 300 19.87 -3.90 -5.80
N ASN A 301 20.87 -4.74 -5.61
CA ASN A 301 21.99 -4.90 -6.55
C ASN A 301 21.49 -5.41 -7.90
N GLU A 302 20.66 -6.46 -7.91
CA GLU A 302 20.05 -7.01 -9.12
C GLU A 302 19.18 -5.96 -9.83
N ARG A 303 18.39 -5.18 -9.08
CA ARG A 303 17.60 -4.07 -9.64
C ARG A 303 18.49 -2.99 -10.27
N CYS A 304 19.54 -2.56 -9.58
CA CYS A 304 20.50 -1.60 -10.10
C CYS A 304 21.29 -2.13 -11.30
N GLN A 305 21.52 -3.44 -11.38
CA GLN A 305 22.12 -4.08 -12.55
C GLN A 305 21.18 -4.01 -13.76
N ARG A 306 19.93 -4.45 -13.61
CA ARG A 306 18.91 -4.41 -14.69
C ARG A 306 18.73 -3.00 -15.25
N LEU A 307 18.65 -1.98 -14.37
CA LEU A 307 18.55 -0.58 -14.79
C LEU A 307 19.77 -0.07 -15.57
N ARG A 308 20.96 -0.62 -15.32
CA ARG A 308 22.17 -0.28 -16.10
C ARG A 308 22.16 -0.97 -17.46
N GLU A 309 21.75 -2.23 -17.51
CA GLU A 309 21.63 -3.01 -18.75
C GLU A 309 20.58 -2.39 -19.68
N ALA A 310 19.40 -2.01 -19.16
CA ALA A 310 18.37 -1.33 -19.94
C ALA A 310 18.83 0.03 -20.51
N LYS A 311 19.63 0.80 -19.75
CA LYS A 311 20.19 2.07 -20.23
C LYS A 311 21.22 1.89 -21.34
N LEU A 312 21.93 0.76 -21.37
CA LEU A 312 22.89 0.45 -22.43
C LEU A 312 22.17 0.03 -23.72
N ASP A 313 21.05 -0.69 -23.62
CA ASP A 313 20.25 -1.13 -24.76
C ASP A 313 19.51 0.03 -25.45
N MET A 314 19.04 1.03 -24.67
CA MET A 314 18.43 2.25 -25.21
C MET A 314 19.44 3.24 -25.82
N GLY A 315 20.74 2.97 -25.71
CA GLY A 315 21.81 3.83 -26.20
C GLY A 315 22.38 3.42 -27.56
N SER A 316 21.80 2.43 -28.25
CA SER A 316 22.32 1.91 -29.52
C SER A 316 21.54 2.31 -30.78
N ASP A 317 20.49 3.13 -30.67
CA ASP A 317 19.62 3.52 -31.81
C ASP A 317 19.87 4.94 -32.35
N ASP A 318 20.90 5.66 -31.88
CA ASP A 318 21.19 7.05 -32.27
C ASP A 318 22.38 7.24 -33.24
N ASP A 319 22.90 6.17 -33.85
CA ASP A 319 23.97 6.29 -34.86
C ASP A 319 23.59 5.54 -36.15
N ASP A 320 22.88 6.21 -37.06
CA ASP A 320 23.04 6.10 -38.53
C ASP A 320 22.06 7.07 -39.26
N GLU A 321 22.25 8.38 -39.09
CA GLU A 321 21.78 9.36 -40.10
C GLU A 321 22.86 9.50 -41.20
N GLU A 322 22.93 8.53 -42.10
CA GLU A 322 23.46 8.75 -43.46
C GLU A 322 22.58 8.02 -44.48
N ALA A 323 21.65 8.74 -45.11
CA ALA A 323 21.25 8.45 -46.49
C ALA A 323 20.66 9.70 -47.13
N GLU A 324 21.33 10.09 -48.22
CA GLU A 324 21.03 11.19 -49.13
C GLU A 324 19.67 11.04 -49.84
N ASP A 325 19.22 12.15 -50.39
CA ASP A 325 18.11 12.35 -51.32
C ASP A 325 17.87 11.16 -52.29
N ASP A 326 16.61 10.77 -52.51
CA ASP A 326 16.04 10.67 -53.85
C ASP A 326 14.50 10.48 -53.82
N GLU A 327 13.92 10.93 -54.93
CA GLU A 327 12.54 11.26 -55.24
C GLU A 327 11.53 10.08 -55.27
N ASP A 328 10.24 10.44 -55.10
CA ASP A 328 9.01 9.89 -55.68
C ASP A 328 8.86 8.36 -55.96
N ASP A 329 7.68 7.83 -55.60
CA ASP A 329 6.79 7.00 -56.45
C ASP A 329 6.18 5.76 -55.75
N ASP A 330 5.01 5.41 -56.28
CA ASP A 330 3.92 4.61 -55.77
C ASP A 330 4.20 3.12 -55.45
N GLY A 331 3.39 2.56 -54.54
CA GLY A 331 2.79 1.24 -54.78
C GLY A 331 3.23 0.05 -53.94
N LEU A 332 2.23 -0.50 -53.21
CA LEU A 332 1.95 -1.93 -53.05
C LEU A 332 2.97 -2.81 -52.28
N GLY A 333 2.68 -2.99 -50.98
CA GLY A 333 2.46 -4.29 -50.32
C GLY A 333 3.39 -5.47 -50.62
N GLY A 334 4.27 -5.78 -49.66
CA GLY A 334 4.94 -7.07 -49.50
C GLY A 334 5.66 -7.17 -48.13
N PRO A 335 5.76 -8.36 -47.51
CA PRO A 335 5.75 -8.50 -46.05
C PRO A 335 7.14 -8.72 -45.44
N GLY A 336 7.42 -8.11 -44.29
CA GLY A 336 8.70 -8.34 -43.60
C GLY A 336 8.97 -7.52 -42.36
N GLY A 337 7.96 -7.10 -41.61
CA GLY A 337 8.14 -6.54 -40.27
C GLY A 337 7.54 -7.50 -39.27
N GLY A 338 8.37 -8.35 -38.65
CA GLY A 338 7.97 -9.20 -37.54
C GLY A 338 7.57 -8.31 -36.37
N GLY A 339 6.28 -7.95 -36.29
CA GLY A 339 5.71 -7.30 -35.12
C GLY A 339 5.93 -8.20 -33.92
N LYS A 340 6.62 -7.68 -32.90
CA LYS A 340 6.73 -8.33 -31.59
C LYS A 340 5.34 -8.76 -31.14
N LEU A 341 5.20 -10.02 -30.76
CA LEU A 341 3.92 -10.57 -30.36
C LEU A 341 3.42 -9.84 -29.11
N LEU A 342 2.11 -9.61 -29.02
CA LEU A 342 1.49 -8.98 -27.84
C LEU A 342 1.79 -9.74 -26.52
N SER A 343 2.22 -10.99 -26.61
CA SER A 343 2.69 -11.79 -25.48
C SER A 343 4.05 -11.34 -24.92
N GLU A 344 4.92 -10.72 -25.72
CA GLU A 344 6.19 -10.12 -25.26
C GLU A 344 5.99 -8.73 -24.64
N LEU A 345 4.85 -8.08 -24.90
CA LEU A 345 4.42 -6.83 -24.23
C LEU A 345 3.69 -7.08 -22.91
N LEU A 346 3.41 -8.35 -22.58
CA LEU A 346 2.67 -8.79 -21.40
C LEU A 346 3.53 -9.68 -20.50
N ASP A 347 4.86 -9.53 -20.53
CA ASP A 347 5.68 -10.02 -19.43
C ASP A 347 5.30 -9.20 -18.19
N LEU A 348 4.51 -9.83 -17.31
CA LEU A 348 3.94 -9.24 -16.10
C LEU A 348 5.00 -8.76 -15.10
N ASP A 349 6.29 -9.08 -15.32
CA ASP A 349 7.42 -8.55 -14.56
C ASP A 349 7.86 -7.14 -15.03
N ASP A 350 7.59 -6.73 -16.29
CA ASP A 350 7.94 -5.38 -16.82
C ASP A 350 6.90 -4.31 -16.47
N PHE A 351 5.66 -4.69 -16.18
CA PHE A 351 4.61 -3.75 -15.81
C PHE A 351 4.84 -3.10 -14.43
N GLU A 352 5.65 -3.74 -13.56
CA GLU A 352 6.05 -3.17 -12.27
C GLU A 352 7.22 -2.18 -12.38
N GLU A 353 8.05 -2.22 -13.43
CA GLU A 353 9.14 -1.25 -13.62
C GLU A 353 8.65 0.09 -14.20
N LEU A 354 7.55 0.08 -14.97
CA LEU A 354 6.80 1.29 -15.32
C LEU A 354 5.99 1.85 -14.13
N SER A 355 5.84 1.09 -13.04
CA SER A 355 5.17 1.57 -11.83
C SER A 355 5.96 2.65 -11.08
N ASP A 356 7.29 2.73 -11.25
CA ASP A 356 8.11 3.82 -10.69
C ASP A 356 7.71 5.20 -11.29
N ALA A 357 7.07 5.23 -12.48
CA ALA A 357 6.51 6.45 -13.08
C ALA A 357 5.01 6.66 -12.77
N SER A 358 4.27 5.60 -12.46
CA SER A 358 2.84 5.66 -12.07
C SER A 358 2.60 5.65 -10.56
N GLU A 359 3.65 5.58 -9.73
CA GLU A 359 3.62 5.88 -8.29
C GLU A 359 2.99 7.27 -8.01
N GLU A 360 2.95 8.18 -9.00
CA GLU A 360 2.26 9.48 -8.89
C GLU A 360 0.72 9.40 -9.05
N GLU A 361 0.15 8.40 -9.72
CA GLU A 361 -1.30 8.33 -10.01
C GLU A 361 -2.07 7.31 -9.15
N GLY A 362 -1.38 6.32 -8.56
CA GLY A 362 -2.00 5.28 -7.73
C GLY A 362 -1.82 5.45 -6.21
N GLU A 363 -0.82 6.19 -5.75
CA GLU A 363 -0.67 6.47 -4.32
C GLU A 363 -1.65 7.58 -3.89
N LEU A 364 -2.77 7.18 -3.28
CA LEU A 364 -3.55 8.06 -2.41
C LEU A 364 -2.60 8.68 -1.37
N ALA A 365 -2.17 9.91 -1.68
CA ALA A 365 -1.12 10.66 -1.01
C ALA A 365 -1.05 10.36 0.48
N ALA A 366 0.06 9.72 0.90
CA ALA A 366 0.43 9.70 2.29
C ALA A 366 0.35 11.14 2.86
N PRO A 367 -0.03 11.31 4.14
CA PRO A 367 -0.15 12.64 4.72
C PRO A 367 1.11 13.45 4.46
N GLN A 368 0.92 14.72 4.10
CA GLN A 368 1.88 15.71 3.61
C GLN A 368 3.02 16.04 4.59
N GLY A 369 3.72 15.03 5.11
CA GLY A 369 5.02 15.12 5.75
C GLY A 369 6.02 14.36 4.89
N ASP A 370 7.25 14.88 4.78
CA ASP A 370 8.37 14.18 4.16
C ASP A 370 8.54 12.81 4.83
N ASP A 371 8.02 11.75 4.19
CA ASP A 371 8.26 10.39 4.64
C ASP A 371 9.73 10.06 4.35
N PRO A 372 10.60 9.91 5.38
CA PRO A 372 12.04 9.78 5.17
C PRO A 372 12.41 8.54 4.34
N PHE A 373 11.51 7.57 4.25
CA PHE A 373 11.70 6.35 3.46
C PHE A 373 11.47 6.55 1.96
N ARG A 374 10.84 7.65 1.53
CA ARG A 374 10.59 7.92 0.09
C ARG A 374 11.88 8.24 -0.66
N SER A 375 12.76 9.02 -0.05
CA SER A 375 14.05 9.43 -0.61
C SER A 375 15.24 8.59 -0.11
N LEU A 376 14.98 7.51 0.63
CA LEU A 376 16.03 6.71 1.23
C LEU A 376 16.72 5.84 0.18
N ASP A 377 18.03 5.97 0.07
CA ASP A 377 18.85 5.00 -0.66
C ASP A 377 19.07 3.75 0.23
N VAL A 378 18.10 2.85 0.18
CA VAL A 378 18.13 1.60 0.97
C VAL A 378 19.32 0.72 0.59
N ARG A 379 19.79 0.75 -0.66
CA ARG A 379 20.95 -0.01 -1.13
C ARG A 379 22.21 0.45 -0.40
N ARG A 380 22.46 1.76 -0.37
CA ARG A 380 23.59 2.34 0.38
C ARG A 380 23.49 2.07 1.87
N VAL A 381 22.32 2.29 2.47
CA VAL A 381 22.11 2.08 3.91
C VAL A 381 22.36 0.64 4.32
N ALA A 382 21.83 -0.33 3.56
CA ALA A 382 22.06 -1.75 3.82
C ALA A 382 23.53 -2.14 3.64
N ALA A 383 24.20 -1.62 2.62
CA ALA A 383 25.62 -1.91 2.38
C ALA A 383 26.54 -1.35 3.47
N GLU A 384 26.32 -0.11 3.92
CA GLU A 384 27.06 0.50 5.03
C GLU A 384 26.85 -0.31 6.32
N TYR A 385 25.60 -0.69 6.60
CA TYR A 385 25.26 -1.51 7.76
C TYR A 385 25.96 -2.87 7.72
N LEU A 386 25.86 -3.60 6.61
CA LEU A 386 26.45 -4.93 6.46
C LEU A 386 27.98 -4.89 6.49
N ALA A 387 28.61 -3.85 5.94
CA ALA A 387 30.05 -3.66 6.01
C ALA A 387 30.55 -3.54 7.45
N ALA A 388 29.79 -2.88 8.33
CA ALA A 388 30.10 -2.76 9.75
C ALA A 388 29.90 -4.08 10.53
N HIS A 389 29.06 -5.00 10.03
CA HIS A 389 28.63 -6.22 10.73
C HIS A 389 29.13 -7.52 10.07
N THR A 390 30.19 -7.46 9.27
CA THR A 390 30.77 -8.64 8.58
C THR A 390 31.13 -9.81 9.52
N GLN A 391 31.52 -9.52 10.76
CA GLN A 391 31.91 -10.50 11.78
C GLN A 391 30.71 -11.26 12.38
N CYS A 392 29.48 -10.78 12.18
CA CYS A 392 28.26 -11.39 12.71
C CYS A 392 27.77 -12.56 11.86
N ALA A 393 28.30 -12.73 10.64
CA ALA A 393 27.89 -13.82 9.75
C ALA A 393 28.59 -15.13 10.13
N ALA A 394 27.80 -16.19 10.34
CA ALA A 394 28.35 -17.52 10.58
C ALA A 394 29.00 -18.08 9.30
N GLU A 395 30.22 -18.61 9.42
CA GLU A 395 30.91 -19.25 8.28
C GLU A 395 30.21 -20.50 7.72
N PRO A 396 29.64 -21.43 8.52
CA PRO A 396 29.05 -22.66 7.97
C PRO A 396 27.77 -22.45 7.14
N SER A 397 27.13 -21.27 7.19
CA SER A 397 25.89 -20.99 6.45
C SER A 397 26.11 -20.35 5.07
N GLY A 398 27.36 -20.07 4.67
CA GLY A 398 27.67 -19.35 3.43
C GLY A 398 27.23 -17.88 3.43
N LEU A 399 26.60 -17.41 4.51
CA LEU A 399 26.11 -16.05 4.68
C LEU A 399 27.24 -15.03 4.63
N ALA A 400 28.40 -15.35 5.21
CA ALA A 400 29.58 -14.49 5.19
C ALA A 400 30.13 -14.25 3.77
N THR A 401 29.95 -15.21 2.86
CA THR A 401 30.36 -15.07 1.46
C THR A 401 29.37 -14.20 0.70
N ARG A 402 28.06 -14.46 0.86
CA ARG A 402 26.98 -13.66 0.26
C ARG A 402 27.05 -12.19 0.67
N LEU A 403 27.20 -11.93 1.97
CA LEU A 403 27.34 -10.59 2.53
C LEU A 403 28.52 -9.84 1.88
N ARG A 404 29.70 -10.47 1.81
CA ARG A 404 30.88 -9.86 1.19
C ARG A 404 30.65 -9.53 -0.28
N ALA A 405 30.12 -10.49 -1.05
CA ALA A 405 29.82 -10.29 -2.46
C ALA A 405 28.81 -9.14 -2.68
N ALA A 406 27.73 -9.10 -1.89
CA ALA A 406 26.71 -8.07 -2.00
C ALA A 406 27.25 -6.67 -1.68
N VAL A 407 28.12 -6.52 -0.67
CA VAL A 407 28.77 -5.25 -0.33
C VAL A 407 29.83 -4.86 -1.38
N GLU A 408 30.56 -5.82 -1.93
CA GLU A 408 31.53 -5.59 -3.00
C GLU A 408 30.87 -5.09 -4.28
N ASP A 409 29.68 -5.59 -4.64
CA ASP A 409 28.92 -5.07 -5.77
C ASP A 409 28.59 -3.58 -5.63
N VAL A 410 28.14 -3.13 -4.46
CA VAL A 410 27.88 -1.70 -4.20
C VAL A 410 29.15 -0.86 -4.32
N ARG A 411 30.29 -1.38 -3.89
CA ARG A 411 31.58 -0.67 -4.02
C ARG A 411 32.06 -0.61 -5.46
N ALA A 412 31.83 -1.65 -6.25
CA ALA A 412 32.17 -1.67 -7.67
C ALA A 412 31.22 -0.78 -8.48
N HIS A 413 29.97 -0.64 -8.03
CA HIS A 413 28.89 0.02 -8.75
C HIS A 413 28.10 0.94 -7.79
N PRO A 414 28.65 2.11 -7.39
CA PRO A 414 28.06 2.98 -6.38
C PRO A 414 26.71 3.58 -6.79
#